data_AF-A0A534W933-F1
#
_entry.id   AF-A0A534W933-F1
#
_cell.length_a   1.000
_cell.length_b   1.000
_cell.length_c   1.000
_cell.angle_alpha   90.00
_cell.angle_beta   90.00
_cell.angle_gamma   90.00
#
_symmetry.space_group_name_H-M   'P 1'
#
loop_
_entity.id
_entity.type
_entity.pdbx_description
1 polymer ?
#
loop_
_entity_poly.entity_id
_entity_poly.type
_entity_poly.pdbx_seq_one_letter_code
_entity_poly.pdbx_strand_id
1 'polypeptide(L)'
;MEDPQALQAQAAHRPAPGERYCLTPHRMKPGHRLSVLVDGAEAYPAMLAAILGARREVLLETFIFESDATGKRFHHALCERALSGVSVRLMVDGAGSWNLSGADREALLDAGVQLATFHPVRPWRLRWGWSVRDHRKLLVVDEDLAFTGGLNIGDEYAPREWGGKAWHDLHVRVHGPVVADLRRSFFDAWRYASPDGVPHRLTHPRPLPAKHPPEAIVPAAAEGTGHVMALAIGRFRDRRVIEKHLQRAVSLSQTRVFIHSAYFIPNRRWRKTLRRAATRGVDVRVMVPHHSDVPGIVYASRHTYASLLRGRVRIFEYLPTMLHAKSIVVDGAWCSIGSYNLDQRSLQYNWELVLSIADDDAAFALEERFARDLVLCREVDAAEWRRRPFWERLQERIFYYFRLWL
;
A
#
# COMPACT_ATOMS: atom_id res chain seq x y z
N MET A 1 -16.27 -34.78 -4.95
CA MET A 1 -15.67 -34.92 -6.29
C MET A 1 -15.58 -33.52 -6.85
N GLU A 2 -14.37 -33.00 -7.00
CA GLU A 2 -14.15 -31.72 -7.68
C GLU A 2 -14.53 -31.89 -9.16
N ASP A 3 -15.18 -30.87 -9.71
CA ASP A 3 -15.67 -30.85 -11.09
C ASP A 3 -14.48 -30.97 -12.08
N PRO A 4 -14.42 -32.04 -12.91
CA PRO A 4 -13.37 -32.22 -13.90
C PRO A 4 -13.24 -31.05 -14.89
N GLN A 5 -14.32 -30.31 -15.15
CA GLN A 5 -14.31 -29.14 -16.02
C GLN A 5 -13.59 -27.93 -15.38
N ALA A 6 -13.67 -27.80 -14.05
CA ALA A 6 -12.93 -26.76 -13.32
C ALA A 6 -11.41 -27.01 -13.32
N LEU A 7 -11.00 -28.28 -13.30
CA LEU A 7 -9.60 -28.69 -13.43
C LEU A 7 -9.07 -28.50 -14.87
N GLN A 8 -9.89 -28.74 -15.90
CA GLN A 8 -9.52 -28.49 -17.29
C GLN A 8 -9.44 -26.99 -17.64
N ALA A 9 -10.29 -26.14 -17.07
CA ALA A 9 -10.21 -24.69 -17.24
C ALA A 9 -8.94 -24.09 -16.63
N GLN A 10 -8.41 -24.65 -15.53
CA GLN A 10 -7.12 -24.26 -14.95
C GLN A 10 -5.91 -24.68 -15.81
N ALA A 11 -6.05 -25.68 -16.68
CA ALA A 11 -4.94 -26.23 -17.46
C ALA A 11 -4.72 -25.52 -18.82
N ALA A 12 -5.66 -24.69 -19.29
CA ALA A 12 -5.61 -24.08 -20.63
C ALA A 12 -5.13 -22.60 -20.65
N HIS A 13 -4.95 -21.96 -19.50
CA HIS A 13 -4.52 -20.57 -19.45
C HIS A 13 -2.99 -20.47 -19.64
N ARG A 14 -2.54 -20.11 -20.84
CA ARG A 14 -1.17 -19.59 -21.01
C ARG A 14 -1.13 -18.21 -20.37
N PRO A 15 -0.37 -18.01 -19.27
CA PRO A 15 -0.35 -16.74 -18.58
C PRO A 15 0.16 -15.63 -19.50
N ALA A 16 -0.46 -14.45 -19.42
CA ALA A 16 0.07 -13.26 -20.10
C ALA A 16 1.52 -13.00 -19.61
N PRO A 17 2.39 -12.35 -20.41
CA PRO A 17 3.81 -12.23 -20.10
C PRO A 17 4.11 -11.71 -18.67
N GLY A 18 3.32 -10.76 -18.16
CA GLY A 18 3.43 -10.22 -16.80
C GLY A 18 2.91 -11.13 -15.68
N GLU A 19 1.99 -12.05 -15.97
CA GLU A 19 1.42 -12.94 -14.95
C GLU A 19 2.41 -13.98 -14.45
N ARG A 20 3.47 -14.27 -15.24
CA ARG A 20 4.55 -15.18 -14.84
C ARG A 20 5.23 -14.77 -13.53
N TYR A 21 5.26 -13.47 -13.22
CA TYR A 21 5.85 -12.94 -12.00
C TYR A 21 4.96 -13.12 -10.77
N CYS A 22 3.67 -13.40 -10.97
CA CYS A 22 2.73 -13.67 -9.90
C CYS A 22 2.82 -15.11 -9.42
N LEU A 23 2.74 -15.29 -8.09
CA LEU A 23 2.73 -16.62 -7.49
C LEU A 23 1.38 -17.35 -7.70
N THR A 24 0.29 -16.60 -7.85
CA THR A 24 -1.07 -17.13 -8.07
C THR A 24 -1.73 -16.49 -9.30
N PRO A 25 -1.24 -16.73 -10.52
CA PRO A 25 -1.71 -16.05 -11.74
C PRO A 25 -3.21 -16.28 -12.01
N HIS A 26 -3.75 -17.46 -11.66
CA HIS A 26 -5.19 -17.77 -11.78
C HIS A 26 -6.13 -16.85 -10.97
N ARG A 27 -5.60 -16.02 -10.06
CA ARG A 27 -6.37 -15.04 -9.29
C ARG A 27 -6.35 -13.64 -9.89
N MET A 28 -5.52 -13.41 -10.91
CA MET A 28 -5.48 -12.15 -11.63
C MET A 28 -6.69 -12.08 -12.54
N LYS A 29 -7.31 -10.90 -12.58
CA LYS A 29 -8.53 -10.66 -13.35
C LYS A 29 -8.22 -9.66 -14.46
N PRO A 30 -8.78 -9.79 -15.67
CA PRO A 30 -8.70 -8.76 -16.70
C PRO A 30 -9.80 -7.69 -16.51
N GLY A 31 -9.84 -6.72 -17.42
CA GLY A 31 -10.95 -5.76 -17.54
C GLY A 31 -10.84 -4.57 -16.58
N HIS A 32 -9.63 -4.05 -16.40
CA HIS A 32 -9.35 -2.93 -15.51
C HIS A 32 -9.01 -1.67 -16.28
N ARG A 33 -9.44 -0.52 -15.75
CA ARG A 33 -8.88 0.78 -16.12
C ARG A 33 -8.08 1.30 -14.95
N LEU A 34 -6.79 1.50 -15.16
CA LEU A 34 -5.84 1.91 -14.14
C LEU A 34 -5.31 3.31 -14.44
N SER A 35 -5.04 4.08 -13.39
CA SER A 35 -4.23 5.28 -13.47
C SER A 35 -3.33 5.33 -12.25
N VAL A 36 -2.02 5.38 -12.45
CA VAL A 36 -1.08 5.68 -11.37
C VAL A 36 -1.14 7.18 -11.12
N LEU A 37 -1.39 7.56 -9.88
CA LEU A 37 -1.48 8.94 -9.42
C LEU A 37 -0.23 9.27 -8.61
N VAL A 38 0.38 10.39 -8.93
CA VAL A 38 1.63 10.86 -8.32
C VAL A 38 1.33 11.89 -7.25
N ASP A 39 1.82 11.63 -6.05
CA ASP A 39 1.76 12.53 -4.89
C ASP A 39 0.33 12.93 -4.49
N GLY A 40 0.21 13.74 -3.44
CA GLY A 40 -1.09 14.29 -3.04
C GLY A 40 -1.65 15.25 -4.09
N ALA A 41 -0.80 15.79 -4.97
CA ALA A 41 -1.18 16.73 -6.03
C ALA A 41 -2.17 16.11 -7.04
N GLU A 42 -1.94 14.86 -7.46
CA GLU A 42 -2.86 14.15 -8.35
C GLU A 42 -3.88 13.32 -7.56
N ALA A 43 -3.45 12.69 -6.45
CA ALA A 43 -4.29 11.75 -5.72
C ALA A 43 -5.44 12.43 -4.97
N TYR A 44 -5.19 13.49 -4.21
CA TYR A 44 -6.21 14.08 -3.35
C TYR A 44 -7.37 14.73 -4.11
N PRO A 45 -7.15 15.53 -5.18
CA PRO A 45 -8.25 16.06 -5.96
C PRO A 45 -9.11 14.95 -6.57
N ALA A 46 -8.47 13.88 -7.08
CA ALA A 46 -9.18 12.74 -7.65
C ALA A 46 -10.01 11.98 -6.60
N MET A 47 -9.45 11.77 -5.40
CA MET A 47 -10.15 11.13 -4.28
C MET A 47 -11.32 11.97 -3.78
N LEU A 48 -11.12 13.28 -3.57
CA LEU A 48 -12.18 14.19 -3.12
C LEU A 48 -13.32 14.29 -4.15
N ALA A 49 -12.99 14.38 -5.44
CA ALA A 49 -13.98 14.38 -6.51
C ALA A 49 -14.78 13.05 -6.54
N ALA A 50 -14.12 11.91 -6.34
CA ALA A 50 -14.79 10.63 -6.26
C ALA A 50 -15.72 10.53 -5.04
N ILE A 51 -15.28 11.00 -3.87
CA ILE A 51 -16.12 11.05 -2.66
C ILE A 51 -17.35 11.91 -2.93
N LEU A 52 -17.17 13.16 -3.36
CA LEU A 52 -18.29 14.10 -3.63
C LEU A 52 -19.20 13.62 -4.78
N GLY A 53 -18.70 12.80 -5.70
CA GLY A 53 -19.48 12.19 -6.77
C GLY A 53 -20.26 10.93 -6.36
N ALA A 54 -20.01 10.40 -5.17
CA ALA A 54 -20.61 9.15 -4.70
C ALA A 54 -22.14 9.25 -4.58
N ARG A 55 -22.82 8.17 -4.96
CA ARG A 55 -24.29 8.06 -4.98
C ARG A 55 -24.84 7.02 -4.01
N ARG A 56 -24.04 6.03 -3.62
CA ARG A 56 -24.50 4.87 -2.85
C ARG A 56 -23.62 4.64 -1.62
N GLU A 57 -22.31 4.55 -1.82
CA GLU A 57 -21.40 4.16 -0.73
C GLU A 57 -20.02 4.79 -0.88
N VAL A 58 -19.45 5.20 0.25
CA VAL A 58 -18.04 5.55 0.40
C VAL A 58 -17.44 4.72 1.52
N LEU A 59 -16.43 3.92 1.20
CA LEU A 59 -15.65 3.15 2.16
C LEU A 59 -14.24 3.71 2.19
N LEU A 60 -13.85 4.36 3.29
CA LEU A 60 -12.51 4.91 3.45
C LEU A 60 -11.80 4.23 4.61
N GLU A 61 -10.60 3.75 4.33
CA GLU A 61 -9.68 3.14 5.27
C GLU A 61 -8.30 3.80 5.11
N THR A 62 -7.72 4.28 6.21
CA THR A 62 -6.39 4.89 6.22
C THR A 62 -5.69 4.74 7.58
N PHE A 63 -4.36 4.75 7.58
CA PHE A 63 -3.56 4.70 8.81
C PHE A 63 -3.51 6.06 9.50
N ILE A 64 -3.17 7.13 8.77
CA ILE A 64 -3.20 8.52 9.25
C ILE A 64 -4.40 9.24 8.62
N PHE A 65 -5.20 9.86 9.49
CA PHE A 65 -6.29 10.79 9.20
C PHE A 65 -6.26 11.86 10.30
N GLU A 66 -5.78 13.06 9.97
CA GLU A 66 -5.56 14.12 10.96
C GLU A 66 -6.61 15.22 10.91
N SER A 67 -6.66 16.07 11.94
CA SER A 67 -7.49 17.28 12.00
C SER A 67 -6.82 18.52 11.40
N ASP A 68 -5.89 18.32 10.46
CA ASP A 68 -5.14 19.37 9.78
C ASP A 68 -5.91 19.96 8.59
N ALA A 69 -5.27 20.82 7.79
CA ALA A 69 -5.96 21.49 6.68
C ALA A 69 -6.45 20.47 5.63
N THR A 70 -5.62 19.47 5.33
CA THR A 70 -5.94 18.40 4.37
C THR A 70 -7.04 17.48 4.90
N GLY A 71 -6.92 17.01 6.12
CA GLY A 71 -7.91 16.17 6.77
C GLY A 71 -9.27 16.83 6.85
N LYS A 72 -9.33 18.14 7.17
CA LYS A 72 -10.59 18.91 7.16
C LYS A 72 -11.29 18.93 5.79
N ARG A 73 -10.55 18.92 4.68
CA ARG A 73 -11.14 18.80 3.33
C ARG A 73 -11.83 17.46 3.16
N PHE A 74 -11.20 16.39 3.63
CA PHE A 74 -11.79 15.05 3.61
C PHE A 74 -12.96 14.93 4.61
N HIS A 75 -12.86 15.51 5.81
CA HIS A 75 -13.98 15.56 6.78
C HIS A 75 -15.20 16.18 6.13
N HIS A 76 -15.03 17.37 5.54
CA HIS A 76 -16.11 18.08 4.87
C HIS A 76 -16.74 17.25 3.75
N ALA A 77 -15.93 16.65 2.87
CA ALA A 77 -16.45 15.82 1.77
C ALA A 77 -17.21 14.57 2.26
N LEU A 78 -16.72 13.91 3.32
CA LEU A 78 -17.38 12.75 3.90
C LEU A 78 -18.70 13.13 4.61
N CYS A 79 -18.69 14.20 5.40
CA CYS A 79 -19.88 14.72 6.07
C CYS A 79 -20.95 15.14 5.05
N GLU A 80 -20.56 15.87 4.01
CA GLU A 80 -21.47 16.33 2.98
C GLU A 80 -22.17 15.15 2.29
N ARG A 81 -21.42 14.12 1.89
CA ARG A 81 -22.01 12.91 1.29
C ARG A 81 -22.92 12.15 2.25
N ALA A 82 -22.54 12.03 3.52
CA ALA A 82 -23.36 11.37 4.53
C ALA A 82 -24.69 12.12 4.74
N LEU A 83 -24.66 13.46 4.83
CA LEU A 83 -25.83 14.32 4.91
C LEU A 83 -26.72 14.23 3.66
N SER A 84 -26.12 14.00 2.49
CA SER A 84 -26.81 13.71 1.23
C SER A 84 -27.39 12.29 1.14
N GLY A 85 -27.30 11.48 2.21
CA GLY A 85 -27.89 10.14 2.31
C GLY A 85 -27.01 9.00 1.78
N VAL A 86 -25.75 9.27 1.41
CA VAL A 86 -24.79 8.24 0.99
C VAL A 86 -24.30 7.46 2.21
N SER A 87 -24.16 6.14 2.10
CA SER A 87 -23.60 5.32 3.18
C SER A 87 -22.09 5.53 3.28
N VAL A 88 -21.64 6.34 4.25
CA VAL A 88 -20.21 6.61 4.46
C VAL A 88 -19.67 5.79 5.64
N ARG A 89 -18.62 5.01 5.40
CA ARG A 89 -17.88 4.25 6.43
C ARG A 89 -16.42 4.67 6.42
N LEU A 90 -15.94 5.15 7.56
CA LEU A 90 -14.58 5.58 7.79
C LEU A 90 -13.91 4.70 8.84
N MET A 91 -12.81 4.05 8.46
CA MET A 91 -11.96 3.27 9.35
C MET A 91 -10.58 3.91 9.46
N VAL A 92 -10.16 4.19 10.69
CA VAL A 92 -8.85 4.80 10.98
C VAL A 92 -8.04 3.94 11.95
N ASP A 93 -6.71 3.96 11.83
CA ASP A 93 -5.85 3.32 12.83
C ASP A 93 -5.71 4.18 14.09
N GLY A 94 -5.79 3.55 15.25
CA GLY A 94 -5.78 4.23 16.54
C GLY A 94 -4.44 4.85 16.96
N ALA A 95 -3.30 4.41 16.41
CA ALA A 95 -2.01 5.07 16.62
C ALA A 95 -1.72 6.09 15.52
N GLY A 96 -1.96 5.73 14.25
CA GLY A 96 -1.70 6.64 13.13
C GLY A 96 -2.60 7.87 13.14
N SER A 97 -3.86 7.72 13.59
CA SER A 97 -4.82 8.82 13.66
C SER A 97 -5.04 9.32 15.10
N TRP A 98 -3.96 9.37 15.89
CA TRP A 98 -3.97 9.91 17.25
C TRP A 98 -4.36 11.41 17.26
N ASN A 99 -3.97 12.15 16.22
CA ASN A 99 -4.25 13.58 16.07
C ASN A 99 -5.65 13.90 15.52
N LEU A 100 -6.50 12.90 15.30
CA LEU A 100 -7.90 13.12 14.95
C LEU A 100 -8.68 13.59 16.18
N SER A 101 -9.02 14.89 16.20
CA SER A 101 -9.62 15.58 17.34
C SER A 101 -10.97 15.00 17.74
N GLY A 102 -11.35 15.14 19.02
CA GLY A 102 -12.67 14.74 19.49
C GLY A 102 -13.80 15.45 18.76
N ALA A 103 -13.65 16.76 18.52
CA ALA A 103 -14.63 17.59 17.82
C ALA A 103 -14.85 17.13 16.37
N ASP A 104 -13.79 16.78 15.64
CA ASP A 104 -13.92 16.26 14.27
C ASP A 104 -14.57 14.87 14.24
N ARG A 105 -14.26 14.02 15.23
CA ARG A 105 -14.93 12.71 15.37
C ARG A 105 -16.42 12.87 15.62
N GLU A 106 -16.80 13.78 16.50
CA GLU A 106 -18.21 14.12 16.78
C GLU A 106 -18.88 14.68 15.52
N ALA A 107 -18.27 15.64 14.83
CA ALA A 107 -18.82 16.20 13.59
C ALA A 107 -19.05 15.15 12.49
N LEU A 108 -18.13 14.17 12.35
CA LEU A 108 -18.30 13.05 11.43
C LEU A 108 -19.50 12.17 11.82
N LEU A 109 -19.60 11.81 13.10
CA LEU A 109 -20.70 10.98 13.62
C LEU A 109 -22.06 11.69 13.48
N ASP A 110 -22.12 12.98 13.82
CA ASP A 110 -23.32 13.81 13.74
C ASP A 110 -23.81 13.97 12.29
N ALA A 111 -22.88 14.02 11.32
CA ALA A 111 -23.21 14.01 9.89
C ALA A 111 -23.70 12.65 9.37
N GLY A 112 -23.64 11.58 10.18
CA GLY A 112 -24.05 10.23 9.81
C GLY A 112 -22.93 9.34 9.28
N VAL A 113 -21.66 9.76 9.38
CA VAL A 113 -20.52 8.90 9.03
C VAL A 113 -20.38 7.79 10.05
N GLN A 114 -20.36 6.54 9.59
CA GLN A 114 -20.03 5.40 10.43
C GLN A 114 -18.51 5.37 10.66
N LEU A 115 -18.06 5.59 11.89
CA LEU A 115 -16.63 5.62 12.23
C LEU A 115 -16.22 4.36 13.02
N ALA A 116 -15.13 3.72 12.60
CA ALA A 116 -14.48 2.63 13.33
C ALA A 116 -13.00 2.92 13.57
N THR A 117 -12.48 2.52 14.73
CA THR A 117 -11.05 2.66 15.05
C THR A 117 -10.39 1.29 15.18
N PHE A 118 -9.34 1.06 14.39
CA PHE A 118 -8.52 -0.15 14.47
C PHE A 118 -7.54 -0.03 15.64
N HIS A 119 -7.63 -0.96 16.62
CA HIS A 119 -6.77 -1.03 17.81
C HIS A 119 -6.50 0.35 18.48
N PRO A 120 -7.53 0.98 19.10
CA PRO A 120 -7.33 2.25 19.78
C PRO A 120 -6.27 2.14 20.88
N VAL A 121 -5.39 3.12 20.94
CA VAL A 121 -4.38 3.23 21.98
C VAL A 121 -5.04 3.79 23.24
N ARG A 122 -5.17 2.96 24.28
CA ARG A 122 -5.73 3.37 25.57
C ARG A 122 -4.77 2.96 26.70
N PRO A 123 -4.05 3.90 27.34
CA PRO A 123 -3.01 3.57 28.32
C PRO A 123 -3.53 2.80 29.53
N TRP A 124 -4.82 2.92 29.87
CA TRP A 124 -5.49 2.18 30.95
C TRP A 124 -5.93 0.74 30.60
N ARG A 125 -5.68 0.24 29.38
CA ARG A 125 -6.00 -1.16 29.01
C ARG A 125 -4.79 -2.09 29.16
N LEU A 126 -5.02 -3.30 29.67
CA LEU A 126 -3.98 -4.30 30.02
C LEU A 126 -3.16 -4.83 28.82
N ARG A 127 -3.70 -4.75 27.59
CA ARG A 127 -3.01 -5.15 26.35
C ARG A 127 -3.01 -3.96 25.42
N TRP A 128 -1.87 -3.28 25.34
CA TRP A 128 -1.75 -2.11 24.49
C TRP A 128 -1.79 -2.53 23.01
N GLY A 129 -2.66 -1.90 22.21
CA GLY A 129 -2.82 -2.19 20.79
C GLY A 129 -1.65 -1.82 19.88
N TRP A 130 -0.44 -1.55 20.41
CA TRP A 130 0.70 -0.98 19.67
C TRP A 130 1.27 -1.85 18.56
N SER A 131 1.19 -3.17 18.70
CA SER A 131 1.93 -4.06 17.80
C SER A 131 1.27 -4.16 16.43
N VAL A 132 0.06 -4.71 16.33
CA VAL A 132 -0.65 -4.89 15.06
C VAL A 132 -1.38 -3.61 14.70
N ARG A 133 -1.10 -3.08 13.50
CA ARG A 133 -1.67 -1.83 13.00
C ARG A 133 -2.28 -2.02 11.63
N ASP A 134 -3.31 -1.25 11.33
CA ASP A 134 -3.86 -1.23 9.97
C ASP A 134 -3.13 -0.18 9.15
N HIS A 135 -2.21 -0.65 8.32
CA HIS A 135 -1.37 0.23 7.51
C HIS A 135 -1.89 0.34 6.07
N ARG A 136 -3.09 -0.17 5.78
CA ARG A 136 -3.71 -0.08 4.47
C ARG A 136 -4.27 1.31 4.22
N LYS A 137 -4.30 1.70 2.94
CA LYS A 137 -4.97 2.91 2.46
C LYS A 137 -5.86 2.49 1.30
N LEU A 138 -7.15 2.61 1.51
CA LEU A 138 -8.16 2.14 0.58
C LEU A 138 -9.36 3.07 0.63
N LEU A 139 -9.72 3.61 -0.53
CA LEU A 139 -11.00 4.27 -0.76
C LEU A 139 -11.76 3.45 -1.80
N VAL A 140 -13.01 3.08 -1.52
CA VAL A 140 -13.94 2.50 -2.49
C VAL A 140 -15.16 3.39 -2.59
N VAL A 141 -15.59 3.69 -3.81
CA VAL A 141 -16.77 4.49 -4.12
C VAL A 141 -17.70 3.67 -5.00
N ASP A 142 -18.98 3.62 -4.64
CA ASP A 142 -20.10 3.04 -5.41
C ASP A 142 -19.89 1.62 -5.98
N GLU A 143 -18.98 0.85 -5.39
CA GLU A 143 -18.61 -0.53 -5.75
C GLU A 143 -17.88 -0.70 -7.10
N ASP A 144 -17.60 0.39 -7.82
CA ASP A 144 -17.03 0.38 -9.18
C ASP A 144 -15.68 1.08 -9.31
N LEU A 145 -15.32 1.92 -8.33
CA LEU A 145 -14.11 2.72 -8.29
C LEU A 145 -13.38 2.49 -6.97
N ALA A 146 -12.07 2.30 -7.04
CA ALA A 146 -11.22 2.29 -5.85
C ALA A 146 -9.90 3.06 -6.03
N PHE A 147 -9.36 3.49 -4.90
CA PHE A 147 -8.05 4.09 -4.77
C PHE A 147 -7.25 3.31 -3.71
N THR A 148 -6.01 2.93 -4.02
CA THR A 148 -5.10 2.37 -3.02
C THR A 148 -3.64 2.68 -3.34
N GLY A 149 -2.76 2.72 -2.34
CA GLY A 149 -1.38 3.15 -2.50
C GLY A 149 -0.66 3.38 -1.17
N GLY A 150 0.37 4.22 -1.19
CA GLY A 150 1.16 4.58 -0.02
C GLY A 150 0.64 5.78 0.77
N LEU A 151 -0.12 6.68 0.10
CA LEU A 151 -0.55 7.96 0.67
C LEU A 151 -1.51 7.78 1.84
N ASN A 152 -1.20 8.42 2.95
CA ASN A 152 -2.16 8.72 4.00
C ASN A 152 -2.94 10.01 3.69
N ILE A 153 -3.77 10.48 4.61
CA ILE A 153 -4.45 11.76 4.54
C ILE A 153 -3.92 12.68 5.65
N GLY A 154 -3.12 13.66 5.23
CA GLY A 154 -2.51 14.69 6.07
C GLY A 154 -1.66 15.66 5.25
N ASP A 155 -1.28 16.77 5.86
CA ASP A 155 -0.56 17.90 5.26
C ASP A 155 0.86 17.51 4.78
N GLU A 156 1.46 16.45 5.33
CA GLU A 156 2.73 15.88 4.85
C GLU A 156 2.70 15.57 3.34
N TYR A 157 1.60 14.96 2.89
CA TYR A 157 1.44 14.49 1.51
C TYR A 157 0.80 15.54 0.61
N ALA A 158 0.17 16.55 1.21
CA ALA A 158 -0.57 17.55 0.47
C ALA A 158 0.37 18.37 -0.44
N PRO A 159 -0.13 18.81 -1.60
CA PRO A 159 0.60 19.70 -2.47
C PRO A 159 0.93 21.02 -1.75
N ARG A 160 2.00 21.69 -2.16
CA ARG A 160 2.45 22.94 -1.51
C ARG A 160 1.41 24.05 -1.64
N GLU A 161 0.63 24.03 -2.70
CA GLU A 161 -0.51 24.90 -2.98
C GLU A 161 -1.61 24.77 -1.92
N TRP A 162 -1.67 23.64 -1.21
CA TRP A 162 -2.56 23.42 -0.07
C TRP A 162 -1.88 23.67 1.28
N GLY A 163 -0.64 24.16 1.28
CA GLY A 163 0.18 24.35 2.49
C GLY A 163 0.93 23.09 2.94
N GLY A 164 0.95 22.03 2.12
CA GLY A 164 1.55 20.75 2.47
C GLY A 164 3.05 20.64 2.23
N LYS A 165 3.63 19.50 2.64
CA LYS A 165 5.07 19.20 2.50
C LYS A 165 5.44 18.46 1.20
N ALA A 166 4.44 18.10 0.38
CA ALA A 166 4.62 17.38 -0.89
C ALA A 166 5.53 16.15 -0.78
N TRP A 167 5.26 15.28 0.21
CA TRP A 167 5.89 13.96 0.27
C TRP A 167 5.65 13.20 -1.04
N HIS A 168 6.72 12.58 -1.53
CA HIS A 168 6.68 11.87 -2.79
C HIS A 168 6.14 10.45 -2.60
N ASP A 169 4.99 10.13 -3.16
CA ASP A 169 4.29 8.86 -2.97
C ASP A 169 3.47 8.48 -4.21
N LEU A 170 2.98 7.24 -4.27
CA LEU A 170 2.22 6.70 -5.38
C LEU A 170 0.88 6.13 -4.90
N HIS A 171 -0.16 6.43 -5.67
CA HIS A 171 -1.48 5.85 -5.55
C HIS A 171 -1.93 5.24 -6.88
N VAL A 172 -2.93 4.37 -6.83
CA VAL A 172 -3.57 3.81 -8.00
C VAL A 172 -5.06 4.07 -7.92
N ARG A 173 -5.61 4.70 -8.95
CA ARG A 173 -7.03 4.71 -9.24
C ARG A 173 -7.36 3.52 -10.11
N VAL A 174 -8.35 2.73 -9.73
CA VAL A 174 -8.75 1.51 -10.45
C VAL A 174 -10.26 1.40 -10.58
N HIS A 175 -10.70 1.12 -11.80
CA HIS A 175 -12.01 0.57 -12.09
C HIS A 175 -11.89 -0.89 -12.52
N GLY A 176 -12.92 -1.69 -12.27
CA GLY A 176 -13.05 -3.04 -12.78
C GLY A 176 -13.13 -4.13 -11.69
N PRO A 177 -13.05 -5.42 -12.07
CA PRO A 177 -13.38 -6.55 -11.20
C PRO A 177 -12.59 -6.68 -9.88
N VAL A 178 -11.47 -5.96 -9.74
CA VAL A 178 -10.66 -5.97 -8.50
C VAL A 178 -11.31 -5.13 -7.40
N VAL A 179 -12.16 -4.16 -7.74
CA VAL A 179 -12.85 -3.29 -6.76
C VAL A 179 -13.70 -4.12 -5.80
N ALA A 180 -14.34 -5.19 -6.28
CA ALA A 180 -15.05 -6.13 -5.43
C ALA A 180 -14.14 -6.83 -4.40
N ASP A 181 -12.89 -7.14 -4.75
CA ASP A 181 -11.91 -7.77 -3.84
C ASP A 181 -11.40 -6.78 -2.78
N LEU A 182 -11.20 -5.53 -3.20
CA LEU A 182 -10.83 -4.42 -2.33
C LEU A 182 -11.95 -4.13 -1.32
N ARG A 183 -13.19 -4.00 -1.80
CA ARG A 183 -14.38 -3.83 -0.97
C ARG A 183 -14.56 -4.96 0.04
N ARG A 184 -14.37 -6.21 -0.37
CA ARG A 184 -14.38 -7.35 0.58
C ARG A 184 -13.27 -7.25 1.62
N SER A 185 -12.07 -6.81 1.23
CA SER A 185 -10.96 -6.60 2.16
C SER A 185 -11.21 -5.47 3.16
N PHE A 186 -11.95 -4.42 2.76
CA PHE A 186 -12.45 -3.40 3.68
C PHE A 186 -13.40 -4.02 4.71
N PHE A 187 -14.45 -4.74 4.27
CA PHE A 187 -15.44 -5.30 5.20
C PHE A 187 -14.88 -6.39 6.13
N ASP A 188 -13.91 -7.17 5.67
CA ASP A 188 -13.17 -8.11 6.54
C ASP A 188 -12.52 -7.41 7.72
N ALA A 189 -12.02 -6.21 7.49
CA ALA A 189 -11.39 -5.38 8.51
C ALA A 189 -12.38 -4.55 9.31
N TRP A 190 -13.40 -4.01 8.67
CA TRP A 190 -14.49 -3.30 9.31
C TRP A 190 -15.16 -4.16 10.38
N ARG A 191 -15.41 -5.44 10.09
CA ARG A 191 -15.96 -6.42 11.05
C ARG A 191 -15.02 -6.73 12.21
N TYR A 192 -13.73 -6.52 12.01
CA TYR A 192 -12.71 -6.71 13.05
C TYR A 192 -12.52 -5.46 13.91
N ALA A 193 -12.55 -4.29 13.27
CA ALA A 193 -12.60 -3.00 13.93
C ALA A 193 -13.91 -2.85 14.71
N SER A 194 -13.90 -1.98 15.71
CA SER A 194 -15.06 -1.76 16.58
C SER A 194 -15.23 -0.26 16.81
N PRO A 195 -16.47 0.25 16.91
CA PRO A 195 -16.76 1.60 17.37
C PRO A 195 -16.15 1.89 18.76
N ASP A 196 -16.16 0.89 19.65
CA ASP A 196 -15.69 1.02 21.05
C ASP A 196 -14.25 0.51 21.29
N GLY A 197 -13.58 0.06 20.23
CA GLY A 197 -12.25 -0.51 20.32
C GLY A 197 -12.18 -1.90 20.99
N VAL A 198 -13.30 -2.61 21.10
CA VAL A 198 -13.35 -4.01 21.52
C VAL A 198 -13.72 -4.83 20.28
N PRO A 199 -12.82 -5.65 19.71
CA PRO A 199 -13.19 -6.50 18.59
C PRO A 199 -14.43 -7.30 18.99
N HIS A 200 -15.53 -7.15 18.25
CA HIS A 200 -16.72 -7.94 18.52
C HIS A 200 -16.29 -9.42 18.57
N ARG A 201 -16.70 -10.17 19.62
CA ARG A 201 -16.77 -11.63 19.44
C ARG A 201 -17.65 -11.81 18.22
N LEU A 202 -17.16 -12.52 17.21
CA LEU A 202 -17.97 -12.87 16.04
C LEU A 202 -19.12 -13.76 16.51
N THR A 203 -20.20 -13.17 17.03
CA THR A 203 -21.52 -13.77 16.93
C THR A 203 -21.90 -13.58 15.49
N HIS A 204 -21.66 -14.60 14.67
CA HIS A 204 -22.05 -14.60 13.27
C HIS A 204 -23.51 -14.14 13.16
N PRO A 205 -23.83 -13.00 12.52
CA PRO A 205 -25.05 -12.97 11.75
C PRO A 205 -24.78 -14.00 10.65
N ARG A 206 -25.52 -15.11 10.68
CA ARG A 206 -25.65 -16.00 9.52
C ARG A 206 -25.82 -15.08 8.31
N PRO A 207 -25.01 -15.21 7.24
CA PRO A 207 -25.16 -14.35 6.08
C PRO A 207 -26.63 -14.38 5.69
N LEU A 208 -27.29 -13.22 5.75
CA LEU A 208 -28.63 -13.11 5.20
C LEU A 208 -28.48 -13.60 3.76
N PRO A 209 -29.22 -14.65 3.34
CA PRO A 209 -29.22 -15.03 1.94
C PRO A 209 -29.60 -13.77 1.19
N ALA A 210 -28.72 -13.32 0.31
CA ALA A 210 -29.03 -12.20 -0.56
C ALA A 210 -30.33 -12.59 -1.28
N LYS A 211 -31.42 -11.85 -1.03
CA LYS A 211 -32.74 -12.17 -1.61
C LYS A 211 -32.69 -12.21 -3.13
N HIS A 212 -31.65 -11.64 -3.70
CA HIS A 212 -31.19 -11.85 -5.06
C HIS A 212 -29.68 -12.17 -4.98
N PRO A 213 -29.14 -13.13 -5.76
CA PRO A 213 -27.72 -13.05 -6.08
C PRO A 213 -27.46 -11.61 -6.53
N PRO A 214 -26.36 -10.94 -6.11
CA PRO A 214 -26.00 -9.71 -6.80
C PRO A 214 -26.00 -10.10 -8.27
N GLU A 215 -26.88 -9.49 -9.08
CA GLU A 215 -26.64 -9.47 -10.51
C GLU A 215 -25.17 -9.13 -10.60
N ALA A 216 -24.40 -10.01 -11.24
CA ALA A 216 -23.05 -9.65 -11.58
C ALA A 216 -23.26 -8.37 -12.39
N ILE A 217 -23.02 -7.22 -11.75
CA ILE A 217 -22.75 -5.99 -12.46
C ILE A 217 -21.45 -6.37 -13.13
N VAL A 218 -21.57 -6.96 -14.32
CA VAL A 218 -20.48 -7.13 -15.25
C VAL A 218 -20.07 -5.68 -15.45
N PRO A 219 -18.94 -5.24 -14.89
CA PRO A 219 -18.49 -3.89 -15.17
C PRO A 219 -18.45 -3.81 -16.69
N ALA A 220 -19.05 -2.77 -17.28
CA ALA A 220 -18.96 -2.55 -18.71
C ALA A 220 -17.50 -2.80 -19.08
N ALA A 221 -17.25 -3.82 -19.93
CA ALA A 221 -15.94 -4.39 -20.13
C ALA A 221 -14.97 -3.23 -20.41
N ALA A 222 -14.17 -2.86 -19.42
CA ALA A 222 -13.19 -1.83 -19.62
C ALA A 222 -12.17 -2.47 -20.56
N GLU A 223 -11.90 -1.82 -21.68
CA GLU A 223 -11.00 -2.24 -22.76
C GLU A 223 -9.51 -2.27 -22.32
N GLY A 224 -9.23 -2.65 -21.06
CA GLY A 224 -7.89 -2.81 -20.53
C GLY A 224 -7.46 -4.27 -20.55
N THR A 225 -6.30 -4.53 -21.16
CA THR A 225 -5.66 -5.84 -21.25
C THR A 225 -4.93 -6.24 -19.96
N GLY A 226 -4.75 -5.30 -19.04
CA GLY A 226 -4.07 -5.52 -17.77
C GLY A 226 -4.78 -6.53 -16.87
N HIS A 227 -4.00 -7.44 -16.31
CA HIS A 227 -4.47 -8.40 -15.32
C HIS A 227 -4.10 -7.90 -13.92
N VAL A 228 -5.08 -7.82 -13.02
CA VAL A 228 -4.90 -7.23 -11.68
C VAL A 228 -5.36 -8.17 -10.59
N MET A 229 -4.60 -8.23 -9.50
CA MET A 229 -4.93 -8.93 -8.27
C MET A 229 -4.67 -8.05 -7.05
N ALA A 230 -5.64 -8.00 -6.13
CA ALA A 230 -5.43 -7.42 -4.81
C ALA A 230 -4.82 -8.46 -3.84
N LEU A 231 -3.70 -8.11 -3.23
CA LEU A 231 -3.05 -8.87 -2.17
C LEU A 231 -3.16 -8.08 -0.87
N ALA A 232 -3.85 -8.63 0.13
CA ALA A 232 -3.94 -8.01 1.44
C ALA A 232 -3.55 -8.96 2.57
N ILE A 233 -2.91 -8.41 3.59
CA ILE A 233 -2.64 -9.05 4.88
C ILE A 233 -3.78 -8.67 5.83
N GLY A 234 -4.30 -9.66 6.55
CA GLY A 234 -5.37 -9.48 7.53
C GLY A 234 -5.43 -10.67 8.49
N ARG A 235 -6.39 -10.66 9.42
CA ARG A 235 -6.49 -11.67 10.51
C ARG A 235 -6.42 -13.12 10.04
N PHE A 236 -7.07 -13.44 8.91
CA PHE A 236 -7.22 -14.80 8.39
C PHE A 236 -6.36 -15.09 7.16
N ARG A 237 -5.50 -14.15 6.75
CA ARG A 237 -4.68 -14.28 5.54
C ARG A 237 -3.25 -14.65 5.89
N ASP A 238 -2.56 -15.33 4.97
CA ASP A 238 -1.13 -15.61 5.11
C ASP A 238 -0.37 -14.29 5.24
N ARG A 239 0.19 -14.04 6.43
CA ARG A 239 0.95 -12.82 6.76
C ARG A 239 2.14 -12.57 5.85
N ARG A 240 2.60 -13.58 5.10
CA ARG A 240 3.71 -13.45 4.15
C ARG A 240 3.25 -13.52 2.70
N VAL A 241 1.95 -13.43 2.43
CA VAL A 241 1.43 -13.53 1.06
C VAL A 241 2.04 -12.47 0.14
N ILE A 242 2.12 -11.23 0.60
CA ILE A 242 2.74 -10.13 -0.15
C ILE A 242 4.23 -10.40 -0.31
N GLU A 243 4.97 -10.67 0.78
CA GLU A 243 6.41 -11.00 0.75
C GLU A 243 6.72 -12.09 -0.29
N LYS A 244 5.95 -13.19 -0.30
CA LYS A 244 6.14 -14.31 -1.22
C LYS A 244 5.90 -13.93 -2.68
N HIS A 245 4.86 -13.14 -2.97
CA HIS A 245 4.58 -12.68 -4.34
C HIS A 245 5.67 -11.75 -4.85
N LEU A 246 6.06 -10.75 -4.04
CA LEU A 246 7.12 -9.82 -4.45
C LEU A 246 8.48 -10.54 -4.61
N GLN A 247 8.82 -11.48 -3.71
CA GLN A 247 10.05 -12.28 -3.84
C GLN A 247 10.03 -13.19 -5.07
N ARG A 248 8.86 -13.72 -5.45
CA ARG A 248 8.68 -14.52 -6.68
C ARG A 248 8.99 -13.67 -7.91
N ALA A 249 8.43 -12.47 -8.00
CA ALA A 249 8.65 -11.54 -9.10
C ALA A 249 10.15 -11.22 -9.27
N VAL A 250 10.83 -10.81 -8.19
CA VAL A 250 12.29 -10.52 -8.23
C VAL A 250 13.13 -11.78 -8.51
N SER A 251 12.69 -12.95 -8.06
CA SER A 251 13.42 -14.19 -8.34
C SER A 251 13.37 -14.57 -9.82
N LEU A 252 12.29 -14.20 -10.51
CA LEU A 252 12.06 -14.47 -11.93
C LEU A 252 12.51 -13.36 -12.87
N SER A 253 12.90 -12.20 -12.36
CA SER A 253 13.33 -11.08 -13.19
C SER A 253 14.50 -11.45 -14.10
N GLN A 254 14.45 -10.90 -15.31
CA GLN A 254 15.35 -11.19 -16.42
C GLN A 254 16.19 -9.97 -16.80
N THR A 255 15.63 -8.77 -16.77
CA THR A 255 16.29 -7.55 -17.29
C THR A 255 16.46 -6.48 -16.22
N ARG A 256 15.41 -6.12 -15.47
CA ARG A 256 15.45 -5.02 -14.50
C ARG A 256 14.44 -5.16 -13.36
N VAL A 257 14.82 -4.63 -12.21
CA VAL A 257 13.97 -4.52 -11.01
C VAL A 257 14.19 -3.15 -10.39
N PHE A 258 13.17 -2.31 -10.40
CA PHE A 258 13.21 -0.98 -9.77
C PHE A 258 12.24 -0.93 -8.60
N ILE A 259 12.70 -0.39 -7.47
CA ILE A 259 11.97 -0.41 -6.20
C ILE A 259 11.95 0.98 -5.59
N HIS A 260 10.79 1.50 -5.23
CA HIS A 260 10.64 2.58 -4.26
C HIS A 260 10.33 2.00 -2.89
N SER A 261 11.03 2.46 -1.86
CA SER A 261 10.80 2.00 -0.49
C SER A 261 11.05 3.10 0.52
N ALA A 262 9.97 3.59 1.13
CA ALA A 262 10.01 4.54 2.25
C ALA A 262 10.88 4.05 3.42
N TYR A 263 10.63 2.83 3.88
CA TYR A 263 11.39 2.21 4.97
C TYR A 263 12.07 0.94 4.47
N PHE A 264 13.35 1.05 4.10
CA PHE A 264 14.10 -0.03 3.46
C PHE A 264 15.03 -0.75 4.45
N ILE A 265 14.45 -1.64 5.24
CA ILE A 265 15.18 -2.50 6.18
C ILE A 265 14.94 -3.98 5.79
N PRO A 266 15.35 -4.40 4.58
CA PRO A 266 15.02 -5.71 4.05
C PRO A 266 15.61 -6.81 4.92
N ASN A 267 14.81 -7.83 5.21
CA ASN A 267 15.25 -9.00 5.95
C ASN A 267 16.34 -9.79 5.17
N ARG A 268 16.94 -10.82 5.81
CA ARG A 268 17.98 -11.64 5.18
C ARG A 268 17.55 -12.31 3.87
N ARG A 269 16.27 -12.70 3.74
CA ARG A 269 15.73 -13.34 2.53
C ARG A 269 15.67 -12.34 1.39
N TRP A 270 15.10 -11.15 1.63
CA TRP A 270 15.07 -10.06 0.67
C TRP A 270 16.45 -9.66 0.16
N ARG A 271 17.41 -9.46 1.09
CA ARG A 271 18.79 -9.15 0.70
C ARG A 271 19.41 -10.24 -0.17
N LYS A 272 19.13 -11.52 0.12
CA LYS A 272 19.60 -12.64 -0.70
C LYS A 272 18.94 -12.65 -2.08
N THR A 273 17.63 -12.42 -2.16
CA THR A 273 16.87 -12.40 -3.41
C THR A 273 17.33 -11.28 -4.34
N LEU A 274 17.45 -10.04 -3.83
CA LEU A 274 17.92 -8.89 -4.62
C LEU A 274 19.35 -9.10 -5.14
N ARG A 275 20.26 -9.55 -4.27
CA ARG A 275 21.65 -9.84 -4.67
C ARG A 275 21.71 -10.95 -5.71
N ARG A 276 20.89 -11.98 -5.60
CA ARG A 276 20.84 -13.07 -6.59
C ARG A 276 20.38 -12.56 -7.95
N ALA A 277 19.35 -11.73 -8.00
CA ALA A 277 18.91 -11.09 -9.23
C ALA A 277 20.03 -10.25 -9.87
N ALA A 278 20.64 -9.36 -9.09
CA ALA A 278 21.76 -8.54 -9.57
C ALA A 278 22.98 -9.37 -10.02
N THR A 279 23.29 -10.47 -9.34
CA THR A 279 24.38 -11.38 -9.73
C THR A 279 24.07 -12.14 -11.03
N ARG A 280 22.79 -12.36 -11.38
CA ARG A 280 22.39 -12.90 -12.69
C ARG A 280 22.53 -11.89 -13.84
N GLY A 281 22.88 -10.64 -13.56
CA GLY A 281 22.97 -9.58 -14.56
C GLY A 281 21.72 -8.70 -14.69
N VAL A 282 20.71 -8.89 -13.84
CA VAL A 282 19.53 -8.02 -13.77
C VAL A 282 19.92 -6.65 -13.21
N ASP A 283 19.47 -5.56 -13.82
CA ASP A 283 19.65 -4.20 -13.28
C ASP A 283 18.71 -3.98 -12.09
N VAL A 284 19.26 -4.08 -10.88
CA VAL A 284 18.48 -3.92 -9.63
C VAL A 284 18.78 -2.55 -9.02
N ARG A 285 17.78 -1.67 -9.02
CA ARG A 285 17.85 -0.32 -8.44
C ARG A 285 16.84 -0.15 -7.33
N VAL A 286 17.28 0.39 -6.20
CA VAL A 286 16.43 0.68 -5.05
C VAL A 286 16.52 2.17 -4.74
N MET A 287 15.38 2.84 -4.74
CA MET A 287 15.24 4.22 -4.33
C MET A 287 14.67 4.29 -2.93
N VAL A 288 15.32 5.10 -2.09
CA VAL A 288 15.06 5.25 -0.66
C VAL A 288 15.09 6.73 -0.29
N PRO A 289 14.39 7.17 0.75
CA PRO A 289 14.47 8.56 1.19
C PRO A 289 15.87 8.90 1.70
N HIS A 290 16.38 10.09 1.36
CA HIS A 290 17.52 10.68 2.06
C HIS A 290 17.13 11.18 3.44
N HIS A 291 15.93 11.77 3.56
CA HIS A 291 15.33 12.27 4.79
C HIS A 291 14.06 11.47 5.15
N SER A 292 13.94 11.07 6.42
CA SER A 292 12.81 10.29 6.95
C SER A 292 12.15 11.04 8.10
N ASP A 293 10.85 10.86 8.25
CA ASP A 293 10.06 11.27 9.41
C ASP A 293 10.48 10.56 10.70
N VAL A 294 11.04 9.35 10.56
CA VAL A 294 11.71 8.62 11.63
C VAL A 294 13.21 8.57 11.34
N PRO A 295 14.04 9.47 11.93
CA PRO A 295 15.48 9.54 11.64
C PRO A 295 16.22 8.23 11.90
N GLY A 296 15.82 7.48 12.92
CA GLY A 296 16.41 6.17 13.26
C GLY A 296 16.29 5.13 12.13
N ILE A 297 15.23 5.20 11.31
CA ILE A 297 15.03 4.29 10.18
C ILE A 297 16.09 4.51 9.10
N VAL A 298 16.58 5.75 8.91
CA VAL A 298 17.65 6.03 7.93
C VAL A 298 18.92 5.27 8.31
N TYR A 299 19.34 5.36 9.57
CA TYR A 299 20.51 4.62 10.08
C TYR A 299 20.33 3.10 10.00
N ALA A 300 19.14 2.60 10.37
CA ALA A 300 18.84 1.17 10.28
C ALA A 300 18.83 0.67 8.82
N SER A 301 18.35 1.49 7.88
CA SER A 301 18.34 1.18 6.44
C SER A 301 19.77 1.12 5.89
N ARG A 302 20.59 2.14 6.21
CA ARG A 302 22.01 2.24 5.82
C ARG A 302 22.84 1.04 6.29
N HIS A 303 22.54 0.47 7.45
CA HIS A 303 23.16 -0.79 7.89
C HIS A 303 23.06 -1.92 6.84
N THR A 304 21.97 -1.96 6.06
CA THR A 304 21.73 -3.01 5.07
C THR A 304 22.45 -2.79 3.74
N TYR A 305 22.85 -1.54 3.43
CA TYR A 305 23.40 -1.14 2.12
C TYR A 305 24.69 -1.87 1.80
N ALA A 306 25.59 -2.04 2.78
CA ALA A 306 26.87 -2.69 2.56
C ALA A 306 26.76 -4.14 2.05
N SER A 307 25.69 -4.85 2.42
CA SER A 307 25.43 -6.19 1.89
C SER A 307 24.92 -6.14 0.44
N LEU A 308 24.08 -5.16 0.13
CA LEU A 308 23.41 -5.02 -1.16
C LEU A 308 24.36 -4.49 -2.25
N LEU A 309 25.11 -3.44 -1.95
CA LEU A 309 26.13 -2.85 -2.82
C LEU A 309 27.19 -3.89 -3.22
N ARG A 310 27.62 -4.74 -2.28
CA ARG A 310 28.55 -5.86 -2.58
C ARG A 310 27.97 -6.89 -3.57
N GLY A 311 26.65 -7.00 -3.65
CA GLY A 311 25.96 -7.87 -4.60
C GLY A 311 25.45 -7.13 -5.84
N ARG A 312 26.05 -5.98 -6.19
CA ARG A 312 25.72 -5.18 -7.39
C ARG A 312 24.31 -4.58 -7.43
N VAL A 313 23.62 -4.52 -6.28
CA VAL A 313 22.37 -3.75 -6.17
C VAL A 313 22.73 -2.28 -6.04
N ARG A 314 22.12 -1.44 -6.88
CA ARG A 314 22.33 0.02 -6.89
C ARG A 314 21.31 0.68 -5.97
N ILE A 315 21.75 1.65 -5.17
CA ILE A 315 20.92 2.34 -4.17
C ILE A 315 20.96 3.83 -4.45
N PHE A 316 19.79 4.47 -4.47
CA PHE A 316 19.60 5.88 -4.78
C PHE A 316 18.84 6.57 -3.65
N GLU A 317 19.45 7.58 -3.04
CA GLU A 317 18.80 8.39 -2.01
C GLU A 317 18.07 9.58 -2.67
N TYR A 318 16.75 9.62 -2.57
CA TYR A 318 15.89 10.70 -3.07
C TYR A 318 16.03 11.94 -2.18
N LEU A 319 16.37 13.07 -2.78
CA LEU A 319 16.78 14.30 -2.07
C LEU A 319 15.65 15.31 -1.81
N PRO A 320 14.72 15.60 -2.75
CA PRO A 320 13.84 16.77 -2.65
C PRO A 320 12.90 16.81 -1.45
N THR A 321 12.21 15.70 -1.19
CA THR A 321 11.23 15.55 -0.12
C THR A 321 11.31 14.14 0.46
N MET A 322 10.45 13.80 1.41
CA MET A 322 10.35 12.43 1.92
C MET A 322 9.79 11.53 0.82
N LEU A 323 10.55 10.50 0.41
CA LEU A 323 10.07 9.43 -0.45
C LEU A 323 9.27 8.44 0.39
N HIS A 324 7.94 8.49 0.27
CA HIS A 324 7.02 7.59 0.94
C HIS A 324 6.45 6.50 0.01
N ALA A 325 6.81 6.46 -1.27
CA ALA A 325 6.33 5.42 -2.19
C ALA A 325 6.74 3.99 -1.77
N LYS A 326 5.83 3.02 -2.00
CA LYS A 326 6.08 1.57 -1.92
C LYS A 326 5.65 0.92 -3.22
N SER A 327 6.60 0.81 -4.14
CA SER A 327 6.35 0.18 -5.42
C SER A 327 7.53 -0.63 -5.90
N ILE A 328 7.23 -1.60 -6.74
CA ILE A 328 8.22 -2.41 -7.44
C ILE A 328 7.75 -2.60 -8.87
N VAL A 329 8.67 -2.49 -9.82
CA VAL A 329 8.45 -2.84 -11.23
C VAL A 329 9.52 -3.81 -11.69
N VAL A 330 9.10 -4.80 -12.49
CA VAL A 330 9.93 -5.90 -12.96
C VAL A 330 9.79 -6.01 -14.48
N ASP A 331 10.94 -5.90 -15.16
CA ASP A 331 11.11 -6.14 -16.60
C ASP A 331 10.10 -5.40 -17.50
N GLY A 332 9.58 -4.25 -17.09
CA GLY A 332 8.57 -3.47 -17.85
C GLY A 332 7.24 -4.17 -18.09
N ALA A 333 6.94 -5.27 -17.39
CA ALA A 333 5.77 -6.12 -17.67
C ALA A 333 4.91 -6.41 -16.42
N TRP A 334 5.42 -6.13 -15.23
CA TRP A 334 4.68 -6.31 -13.99
C TRP A 334 5.09 -5.28 -12.97
N CYS A 335 4.12 -4.77 -12.21
CA CYS A 335 4.36 -3.91 -11.08
C CYS A 335 3.49 -4.24 -9.87
N SER A 336 3.92 -3.73 -8.72
CA SER A 336 3.13 -3.71 -7.51
C SER A 336 3.21 -2.34 -6.87
N ILE A 337 2.05 -1.82 -6.46
CA ILE A 337 1.90 -0.53 -5.77
C ILE A 337 0.95 -0.74 -4.59
N GLY A 338 1.26 -0.14 -3.44
CA GLY A 338 0.39 -0.22 -2.26
C GLY A 338 1.07 0.30 -0.99
N SER A 339 0.72 -0.30 0.14
CA SER A 339 1.16 0.17 1.46
C SER A 339 2.36 -0.58 2.06
N TYR A 340 2.73 -1.73 1.49
CA TYR A 340 3.70 -2.67 2.07
C TYR A 340 5.14 -2.15 2.04
N ASN A 341 5.73 -1.86 3.20
CA ASN A 341 7.16 -1.51 3.29
C ASN A 341 8.06 -2.75 3.29
N LEU A 342 9.30 -2.59 2.81
CA LEU A 342 10.35 -3.62 2.90
C LEU A 342 11.07 -3.57 4.25
N ASP A 343 10.30 -3.60 5.33
CA ASP A 343 10.77 -3.53 6.70
C ASP A 343 10.22 -4.70 7.55
N GLN A 344 10.60 -4.73 8.82
CA GLN A 344 10.21 -5.83 9.70
C GLN A 344 8.79 -5.66 10.26
N ARG A 345 8.27 -4.41 10.38
CA ARG A 345 6.93 -4.17 10.89
C ARG A 345 5.87 -4.59 9.88
N SER A 346 6.01 -4.23 8.60
CA SER A 346 5.10 -4.66 7.53
C SER A 346 5.09 -6.18 7.38
N LEU A 347 6.24 -6.82 7.63
CA LEU A 347 6.37 -8.27 7.57
C LEU A 347 5.68 -9.00 8.75
N GLN A 348 5.72 -8.43 9.96
CA GLN A 348 5.34 -9.16 11.18
C GLN A 348 3.99 -8.73 11.76
N TYR A 349 3.63 -7.45 11.61
CA TYR A 349 2.60 -6.84 12.43
C TYR A 349 1.52 -6.12 11.62
N ASN A 350 1.89 -5.35 10.60
CA ASN A 350 0.92 -4.51 9.92
C ASN A 350 -0.01 -5.31 9.01
N TRP A 351 -1.25 -4.87 8.92
CA TRP A 351 -2.11 -5.19 7.80
C TRP A 351 -1.73 -4.27 6.66
N GLU A 352 -1.55 -4.87 5.48
CA GLU A 352 -0.99 -4.21 4.31
C GLU A 352 -1.80 -4.62 3.08
N LEU A 353 -1.83 -3.78 2.06
CA LEU A 353 -2.57 -4.00 0.83
C LEU A 353 -1.70 -3.53 -0.33
N VAL A 354 -1.59 -4.38 -1.35
CA VAL A 354 -0.95 -4.01 -2.62
C VAL A 354 -1.81 -4.49 -3.78
N LEU A 355 -1.82 -3.71 -4.85
CA LEU A 355 -2.21 -4.21 -6.16
C LEU A 355 -0.99 -4.86 -6.81
N SER A 356 -1.21 -6.05 -7.36
CA SER A 356 -0.29 -6.75 -8.25
C SER A 356 -0.85 -6.65 -9.65
N ILE A 357 -0.10 -6.03 -10.55
CA ILE A 357 -0.56 -5.56 -11.86
C ILE A 357 0.36 -6.15 -12.92
N ALA A 358 -0.18 -7.00 -13.80
CA ALA A 358 0.45 -7.46 -15.03
C ALA A 358 -0.16 -6.68 -16.19
N ASP A 359 0.45 -5.54 -16.50
CA ASP A 359 0.02 -4.59 -17.52
C ASP A 359 1.26 -3.83 -17.99
N ASP A 360 1.57 -3.92 -19.28
CA ASP A 360 2.81 -3.36 -19.84
C ASP A 360 2.79 -1.83 -19.78
N ASP A 361 1.64 -1.19 -20.01
CA ASP A 361 1.51 0.27 -19.98
C ASP A 361 1.69 0.81 -18.54
N ALA A 362 1.08 0.17 -17.55
CA ALA A 362 1.23 0.53 -16.15
C ALA A 362 2.65 0.29 -15.63
N ALA A 363 3.29 -0.81 -16.06
CA ALA A 363 4.67 -1.11 -15.72
C ALA A 363 5.63 -0.10 -16.37
N PHE A 364 5.46 0.21 -17.65
CA PHE A 364 6.25 1.20 -18.37
C PHE A 364 6.10 2.60 -17.76
N ALA A 365 4.87 3.04 -17.46
CA ALA A 365 4.62 4.33 -16.82
C ALA A 365 5.34 4.45 -15.46
N LEU A 366 5.39 3.35 -14.69
CA LEU A 366 6.12 3.32 -13.42
C LEU A 366 7.64 3.34 -13.61
N GLU A 367 8.17 2.72 -14.66
CA GLU A 367 9.61 2.80 -15.00
C GLU A 367 10.01 4.20 -15.46
N GLU A 368 9.19 4.84 -16.30
CA GLU A 368 9.40 6.24 -16.67
C GLU A 368 9.37 7.15 -15.45
N ARG A 369 8.43 6.91 -14.52
CA ARG A 369 8.38 7.66 -13.27
C ARG A 369 9.67 7.46 -12.46
N PHE A 370 10.10 6.22 -12.27
CA PHE A 370 11.36 5.91 -11.59
C PHE A 370 12.55 6.61 -12.25
N ALA A 371 12.60 6.65 -13.59
CA ALA A 371 13.66 7.34 -14.33
C ALA A 371 13.65 8.86 -14.12
N ARG A 372 12.46 9.49 -14.05
CA ARG A 372 12.31 10.91 -13.70
C ARG A 372 12.80 11.20 -12.28
N ASP A 373 12.43 10.34 -11.33
CA ASP A 373 12.84 10.47 -9.92
C ASP A 373 14.34 10.26 -9.72
N LEU A 374 14.96 9.41 -10.56
CA LEU A 374 16.39 9.11 -10.51
C LEU A 374 17.25 10.36 -10.71
N VAL A 375 16.79 11.33 -11.51
CA VAL A 375 17.49 12.61 -11.76
C VAL A 375 17.60 13.44 -10.48
N LEU A 376 16.69 13.24 -9.53
CA LEU A 376 16.62 13.94 -8.26
C LEU A 376 17.30 13.17 -7.11
N CYS A 377 18.00 12.07 -7.44
CA CYS A 377 18.62 11.20 -6.46
C CYS A 377 20.14 11.33 -6.43
N ARG A 378 20.72 10.99 -5.28
CA ARG A 378 22.15 10.69 -5.15
C ARG A 378 22.36 9.18 -5.14
N GLU A 379 23.18 8.67 -6.06
CA GLU A 379 23.61 7.26 -6.01
C GLU A 379 24.58 7.03 -4.85
N VAL A 380 24.38 5.95 -4.09
CA VAL A 380 25.28 5.54 -3.02
C VAL A 380 26.46 4.80 -3.63
N ASP A 381 27.63 5.44 -3.69
CA ASP A 381 28.83 4.83 -4.22
C ASP A 381 29.38 3.71 -3.31
N ALA A 382 29.66 2.56 -3.89
CA ALA A 382 30.09 1.38 -3.14
C ALA A 382 31.51 1.51 -2.56
N ALA A 383 32.39 2.32 -3.16
CA ALA A 383 33.75 2.55 -2.67
C ALA A 383 33.75 3.55 -1.52
N GLU A 384 33.01 4.66 -1.65
CA GLU A 384 32.75 5.64 -0.59
C GLU A 384 32.08 4.96 0.61
N TRP A 385 31.06 4.13 0.37
CA TRP A 385 30.36 3.39 1.41
C TRP A 385 31.27 2.46 2.23
N ARG A 386 32.41 2.02 1.68
CA ARG A 386 33.39 1.21 2.43
C ARG A 386 34.34 2.04 3.28
N ARG A 387 34.46 3.35 3.03
CA ARG A 387 35.38 4.26 3.73
C ARG A 387 34.74 5.00 4.90
N ARG A 388 33.42 4.86 5.11
CA ARG A 388 32.70 5.50 6.22
C ARG A 388 33.37 5.29 7.59
N PRO A 389 33.44 6.32 8.46
CA PRO A 389 34.00 6.24 9.81
C PRO A 389 33.40 5.13 10.67
N PHE A 390 34.16 4.68 11.67
CA PHE A 390 33.70 3.65 12.61
C PHE A 390 32.43 4.07 13.36
N TRP A 391 32.31 5.34 13.76
CA TRP A 391 31.18 5.85 14.53
C TRP A 391 29.85 5.78 13.76
N GLU A 392 29.86 6.11 12.46
CA GLU A 392 28.67 5.96 11.61
C GLU A 392 28.22 4.49 11.54
N ARG A 393 29.16 3.56 11.35
CA ARG A 393 28.85 2.12 11.31
C ARG A 393 28.29 1.62 12.65
N LEU A 394 28.78 2.16 13.77
CA LEU A 394 28.28 1.81 15.09
C LEU A 394 26.84 2.30 15.28
N GLN A 395 26.54 3.55 14.92
CA GLN A 395 25.18 4.10 14.98
C GLN A 395 24.21 3.27 14.13
N GLU A 396 24.58 2.98 12.88
CA GLU A 396 23.79 2.12 11.99
C GLU A 396 23.49 0.76 12.60
N ARG A 397 24.50 0.13 13.24
CA ARG A 397 24.33 -1.17 13.90
C ARG A 397 23.39 -1.08 15.11
N ILE A 398 23.49 -0.02 15.89
CA ILE A 398 22.62 0.23 17.05
C ILE A 398 21.16 0.39 16.58
N PHE A 399 20.89 1.30 15.64
CA PHE A 399 19.53 1.50 15.14
C PHE A 399 18.98 0.25 14.44
N TYR A 400 19.81 -0.48 13.69
CA TYR A 400 19.40 -1.75 13.10
C TYR A 400 19.09 -2.83 14.15
N TYR A 401 19.75 -2.83 15.31
CA TYR A 401 19.40 -3.73 16.41
C TYR A 401 17.98 -3.44 16.92
N PHE A 402 17.61 -2.16 17.02
CA PHE A 402 16.28 -1.69 17.43
C PHE A 402 15.23 -1.63 16.31
N ARG A 403 15.51 -2.16 15.11
CA ARG A 403 14.61 -2.12 13.93
C ARG A 403 13.21 -2.75 14.09
N LEU A 404 12.93 -3.40 15.21
CA LEU A 404 11.59 -3.92 15.53
C LEU A 404 10.71 -2.85 16.21
N TRP A 405 11.37 -1.86 16.81
CA TRP A 405 10.78 -0.78 17.61
C TRP A 405 10.78 0.55 16.86
N LEU A 406 11.69 0.68 15.88
CA LEU A 406 11.58 1.62 14.76
C LEU A 406 10.52 1.09 13.80
#